data_AF-A0A7V2XBP6-F1
#
_entry.id   AF-A0A7V2XBP6-F1
#
_cell.length_a   1.000
_cell.length_b   1.000
_cell.length_c   1.000
_cell.angle_alpha   90.00
_cell.angle_beta   90.00
_cell.angle_gamma   90.00
#
_symmetry.space_group_name_H-M   'P 1'
#
loop_
_entity.id
_entity.type
_entity.pdbx_description
1 polymer ?
#
loop_
_entity_poly.entity_id
_entity_poly.type
_entity_poly.pdbx_seq_one_letter_code
_entity_poly.pdbx_strand_id
1 'polypeptide(L)'
;MFSAGPAGSARVRTDPPIDPNKGKKILWKWGIPCWLAVILVSTLWPFNFWARNKAALGPQDGLRLIPPSTVYSAAPPLKLSRIGKFTILLDLTPDSSDGNGYARIVAYSLDESRRNFLLAQWNDSLVFLMETAGGNRRVHFEVEGVLRKGERQSLALAYDGQALSLYRNGDLRSTRRTGPLDFSGWNSGYPLVIGSEGNGKYPWRGSIHCLAVFDRPMTGDEIRSLGERNHGARQAFDPPLIRYEFGNGRGTVIKDLGKGAPADLLIPEHFAPYARSILGKPPAGLGDLWADKKDKILNVLLFLPLGFLLARHLRSRGFSLPRAVLLTTALGFGLSLTVELLQAFLPSRESDLMDLISNTLGTLAGSFINKIDRGTRRRTMVN
;
A
#
# COMPACT_ATOMS: atom_id res chain seq x y z
N MET A 1 -51.61 42.16 76.75
CA MET A 1 -50.19 42.47 76.51
C MET A 1 -49.61 41.38 75.62
N PHE A 2 -49.34 41.71 74.37
CA PHE A 2 -48.68 40.82 73.40
C PHE A 2 -47.19 40.74 73.73
N SER A 3 -46.62 39.54 73.82
CA SER A 3 -45.16 39.34 73.86
C SER A 3 -44.75 38.61 72.58
N ALA A 4 -43.91 39.27 71.79
CA ALA A 4 -43.41 38.81 70.51
C ALA A 4 -42.28 37.77 70.72
N GLY A 5 -42.40 36.61 70.09
CA GLY A 5 -41.31 35.64 70.00
C GLY A 5 -40.23 36.10 68.99
N PRO A 6 -38.96 35.71 69.17
CA PRO A 6 -37.89 36.13 68.27
C PRO A 6 -37.97 35.37 66.93
N ALA A 7 -37.89 36.14 65.85
CA ALA A 7 -37.86 35.66 64.47
C ALA A 7 -36.59 34.85 64.18
N GLY A 8 -36.74 33.74 63.45
CA GLY A 8 -35.66 32.86 63.04
C GLY A 8 -34.70 33.49 62.04
N SER A 9 -33.40 33.23 62.22
CA SER A 9 -32.38 33.54 61.21
C SER A 9 -32.27 32.40 60.20
N ALA A 10 -32.93 32.54 59.05
CA ALA A 10 -32.68 31.69 57.90
C ALA A 10 -31.27 31.99 57.34
N ARG A 11 -30.31 31.08 57.53
CA ARG A 11 -29.02 31.14 56.81
C ARG A 11 -29.29 30.90 55.33
N VAL A 12 -29.20 31.95 54.53
CA VAL A 12 -29.09 31.87 53.07
C VAL A 12 -27.83 31.05 52.76
N ARG A 13 -27.98 29.82 52.24
CA ARG A 13 -26.88 29.08 51.62
C ARG A 13 -26.51 29.84 50.34
N THR A 14 -25.44 30.62 50.39
CA THR A 14 -24.78 31.12 49.19
C THR A 14 -24.06 29.95 48.53
N ASP A 15 -24.46 29.56 47.33
CA ASP A 15 -23.70 28.61 46.54
C ASP A 15 -22.25 29.12 46.39
N PRO A 16 -21.24 28.23 46.46
CA PRO A 16 -19.85 28.65 46.32
C PRO A 16 -19.65 29.30 44.94
N PRO A 17 -18.88 30.39 44.85
CA PRO A 17 -18.68 31.09 43.58
C PRO A 17 -18.10 30.14 42.53
N ILE A 18 -18.77 30.03 41.39
CA ILE A 18 -18.30 29.25 40.24
C ILE A 18 -16.99 29.89 39.76
N ASP A 19 -15.84 29.24 40.00
CA ASP A 19 -14.54 29.71 39.49
C ASP A 19 -14.60 29.79 37.95
N PRO A 20 -14.59 31.01 37.35
CA PRO A 20 -14.70 31.20 35.91
C PRO A 20 -13.49 30.63 35.15
N ASN A 21 -12.42 30.28 35.86
CA ASN A 21 -11.24 29.61 35.31
C ASN A 21 -11.28 28.09 35.42
N LYS A 22 -12.26 27.50 36.12
CA LYS A 22 -12.39 26.04 36.25
C LYS A 22 -12.63 25.37 34.89
N GLY A 23 -13.51 25.94 34.07
CA GLY A 23 -13.77 25.47 32.70
C GLY A 23 -12.55 25.62 31.78
N LYS A 24 -11.80 26.72 31.89
CA LYS A 24 -10.53 26.93 31.15
C LYS A 24 -9.48 25.91 31.57
N LYS A 25 -9.31 25.63 32.87
CA LYS A 25 -8.37 24.62 33.38
C LYS A 25 -8.70 23.21 32.87
N ILE A 26 -9.98 22.85 32.78
CA ILE A 26 -10.43 21.55 32.26
C ILE A 26 -10.18 21.42 30.76
N LEU A 27 -10.51 22.44 29.96
CA LEU A 27 -10.26 22.48 28.52
C LEU A 27 -8.75 22.29 28.21
N TRP A 28 -7.88 22.97 28.96
CA TRP A 28 -6.43 22.85 28.79
C TRP A 28 -5.85 21.52 29.29
N LYS A 29 -6.46 20.91 30.31
CA LYS A 29 -6.03 19.62 30.85
C LYS A 29 -6.25 18.48 29.85
N TRP A 30 -7.33 18.54 29.07
CA TRP A 30 -7.72 17.47 28.15
C TRP A 30 -7.50 17.78 26.67
N GLY A 31 -7.27 19.04 26.29
CA GLY A 31 -7.11 19.43 24.89
C GLY A 31 -6.01 18.66 24.14
N ILE A 32 -4.82 18.54 24.73
CA ILE A 32 -3.71 17.79 24.11
C ILE A 32 -4.04 16.28 24.03
N PRO A 33 -4.40 15.58 25.12
CA PRO A 33 -4.77 14.16 25.05
C PRO A 33 -5.91 13.86 24.07
N CYS A 34 -6.97 14.67 24.06
CA CYS A 34 -8.09 14.47 23.14
C CYS A 34 -7.66 14.64 21.68
N TRP A 35 -6.83 15.64 21.38
CA TRP A 35 -6.37 15.85 20.01
C TRP A 35 -5.38 14.77 19.56
N LEU A 36 -4.52 14.29 20.47
CA LEU A 36 -3.69 13.11 20.19
C LEU A 36 -4.53 11.88 19.87
N ALA A 37 -5.64 11.66 20.59
CA ALA A 37 -6.56 10.57 20.29
C ALA A 37 -7.20 10.72 18.90
N VAL A 38 -7.60 11.95 18.51
CA VAL A 38 -8.10 12.24 17.15
C VAL A 38 -7.05 11.88 16.10
N ILE A 39 -5.80 12.33 16.27
CA ILE A 39 -4.71 12.01 15.34
C ILE A 39 -4.51 10.51 15.22
N LEU A 40 -4.36 9.80 16.34
CA LEU A 40 -4.11 8.36 16.34
C LEU A 40 -5.26 7.58 15.70
N VAL A 41 -6.51 7.92 16.01
CA VAL A 41 -7.68 7.28 15.39
C VAL A 41 -7.73 7.58 13.90
N SER A 42 -7.57 8.82 13.47
CA SER A 42 -7.65 9.19 12.05
C SER A 42 -6.53 8.55 11.21
N THR A 43 -5.33 8.43 11.76
CA THR A 43 -4.14 7.96 11.04
C THR A 43 -3.95 6.44 11.10
N LEU A 44 -4.27 5.80 12.22
CA LEU A 44 -4.02 4.37 12.44
C LEU A 44 -5.27 3.50 12.33
N TRP A 45 -6.48 4.06 12.20
CA TRP A 45 -7.67 3.26 11.90
C TRP A 45 -7.49 2.46 10.61
N PRO A 46 -7.84 1.16 10.57
CA PRO A 46 -8.66 0.41 11.56
C PRO A 46 -7.88 -0.32 12.67
N PHE A 47 -6.63 0.04 12.96
CA PHE A 47 -5.78 -0.59 13.99
C PHE A 47 -5.54 -2.10 13.80
N ASN A 48 -5.72 -2.59 12.57
CA ASN A 48 -5.56 -4.00 12.25
C ASN A 48 -4.12 -4.30 11.80
N PHE A 49 -3.18 -4.21 12.73
CA PHE A 49 -1.75 -4.49 12.50
C PHE A 49 -1.44 -5.97 12.25
N TRP A 50 -2.42 -6.86 12.51
CA TRP A 50 -2.28 -8.31 12.43
C TRP A 50 -3.35 -8.92 11.53
N ALA A 51 -3.62 -8.27 10.40
CA ALA A 51 -4.64 -8.72 9.47
C ALA A 51 -4.32 -10.13 8.94
N ARG A 52 -5.33 -11.00 8.87
CA ARG A 52 -5.19 -12.29 8.19
C ARG A 52 -4.90 -12.08 6.71
N ASN A 53 -3.98 -12.88 6.17
CA ASN A 53 -3.79 -12.97 4.74
C ASN A 53 -5.01 -13.67 4.14
N LYS A 54 -5.68 -13.02 3.20
CA LYS A 54 -6.89 -13.56 2.56
C LYS A 54 -6.58 -14.17 1.19
N ALA A 55 -5.34 -14.66 1.03
CA ALA A 55 -4.96 -15.60 -0.02
C ALA A 55 -5.20 -17.02 0.49
N ALA A 56 -5.92 -17.84 -0.28
CA ALA A 56 -6.21 -19.21 0.11
C ALA A 56 -6.38 -20.12 -1.11
N LEU A 57 -5.92 -21.36 -0.99
CA LEU A 57 -6.27 -22.41 -1.94
C LEU A 57 -7.74 -22.79 -1.72
N GLY A 58 -8.57 -22.61 -2.74
CA GLY A 58 -10.01 -22.81 -2.67
C GLY A 58 -10.47 -24.17 -3.25
N PRO A 59 -11.70 -24.60 -2.95
CA PRO A 59 -12.27 -25.86 -3.45
C PRO A 59 -12.61 -25.87 -4.95
N GLN A 60 -12.49 -24.73 -5.66
CA GLN A 60 -12.71 -24.61 -7.11
C GLN A 60 -11.40 -24.65 -7.91
N ASP A 61 -10.42 -25.44 -7.44
CA ASP A 61 -9.12 -25.65 -8.09
C ASP A 61 -8.33 -24.37 -8.40
N GLY A 62 -8.14 -23.48 -7.42
CA GLY A 62 -7.34 -22.28 -7.62
C GLY A 62 -6.96 -21.52 -6.35
N LEU A 63 -5.94 -20.67 -6.46
CA LEU A 63 -5.53 -19.69 -5.46
C LEU A 63 -6.47 -18.50 -5.52
N ARG A 64 -7.37 -18.41 -4.54
CA ARG A 64 -8.29 -17.29 -4.36
C ARG A 64 -7.57 -16.13 -3.67
N LEU A 65 -7.68 -14.94 -4.24
CA LEU A 65 -7.01 -13.72 -3.78
C LEU A 65 -8.07 -12.65 -3.48
N ILE A 66 -8.20 -12.31 -2.20
CA ILE A 66 -9.07 -11.24 -1.73
C ILE A 66 -8.22 -10.28 -0.88
N PRO A 67 -8.15 -8.98 -1.18
CA PRO A 67 -7.36 -8.04 -0.40
C PRO A 67 -7.79 -7.94 1.09
N PRO A 68 -6.85 -7.81 2.04
CA PRO A 68 -5.39 -7.87 1.83
C PRO A 68 -4.94 -9.31 1.59
N SER A 69 -4.22 -9.53 0.49
CA SER A 69 -3.71 -10.84 0.08
C SER A 69 -2.32 -10.70 -0.50
N THR A 70 -1.40 -11.59 -0.13
CA THR A 70 -0.08 -11.69 -0.75
C THR A 70 0.42 -13.12 -0.73
N VAL A 71 1.12 -13.51 -1.78
CA VAL A 71 1.79 -14.81 -1.95
C VAL A 71 3.10 -14.53 -2.67
N TYR A 72 4.20 -15.12 -2.22
CA TYR A 72 5.50 -14.85 -2.82
C TYR A 72 6.45 -16.05 -2.73
N SER A 73 7.43 -16.10 -3.62
CA SER A 73 8.48 -17.13 -3.62
C SER A 73 9.27 -17.13 -2.31
N ALA A 74 9.49 -18.30 -1.73
CA ALA A 74 10.29 -18.51 -0.53
C ALA A 74 11.74 -18.03 -0.68
N ALA A 75 12.27 -18.09 -1.90
CA ALA A 75 13.55 -17.52 -2.30
C ALA A 75 13.43 -16.91 -3.70
N PRO A 76 14.25 -15.89 -4.04
CA PRO A 76 14.28 -15.31 -5.38
C PRO A 76 14.50 -16.38 -6.47
N PRO A 77 13.65 -16.47 -7.50
CA PRO A 77 13.79 -17.44 -8.58
C PRO A 77 14.92 -17.06 -9.55
N LEU A 78 16.16 -17.38 -9.19
CA LEU A 78 17.37 -17.10 -10.00
C LEU A 78 17.26 -17.58 -11.46
N LYS A 79 16.50 -18.65 -11.71
CA LYS A 79 16.27 -19.18 -13.06
C LYS A 79 15.50 -18.22 -13.98
N LEU A 80 14.65 -17.34 -13.43
CA LEU A 80 13.94 -16.33 -14.22
C LEU A 80 14.85 -15.20 -14.70
N SER A 81 15.92 -14.88 -13.96
CA SER A 81 16.82 -13.79 -14.37
C SER A 81 17.75 -14.14 -15.54
N ARG A 82 17.67 -15.37 -16.05
CA ARG A 82 18.52 -15.90 -17.13
C ARG A 82 17.77 -16.11 -18.44
N ILE A 83 16.50 -15.75 -18.49
CA ILE A 83 15.68 -15.91 -19.70
C ILE A 83 16.06 -14.84 -20.73
N GLY A 84 16.02 -15.20 -22.01
CA GLY A 84 16.14 -14.26 -23.13
C GLY A 84 14.93 -14.28 -24.07
N LYS A 85 14.19 -15.39 -24.09
CA LYS A 85 12.89 -15.57 -24.71
C LYS A 85 12.01 -16.28 -23.70
N PHE A 86 10.70 -16.08 -23.79
CA PHE A 86 9.81 -16.68 -22.80
C PHE A 86 8.38 -16.82 -23.26
N THR A 87 7.63 -17.65 -22.54
CA THR A 87 6.17 -17.63 -22.53
C THR A 87 5.70 -17.64 -21.09
N ILE A 88 4.85 -16.70 -20.70
CA ILE A 88 4.15 -16.72 -19.41
C ILE A 88 2.71 -17.13 -19.68
N LEU A 89 2.31 -18.26 -19.12
CA LEU A 89 0.95 -18.81 -19.21
C LEU A 89 0.22 -18.62 -17.89
N LEU A 90 -1.03 -18.16 -17.98
CA LEU A 90 -1.92 -17.87 -16.87
C LEU A 90 -3.31 -18.46 -17.14
N ASP A 91 -3.76 -19.33 -16.25
CA ASP A 91 -5.18 -19.68 -16.16
C ASP A 91 -5.77 -18.97 -14.95
N LEU A 92 -6.76 -18.09 -15.17
CA LEU A 92 -7.30 -17.25 -14.11
C LEU A 92 -8.78 -16.91 -14.31
N THR A 93 -9.42 -16.46 -13.24
CA THR A 93 -10.78 -15.91 -13.20
C THR A 93 -10.75 -14.57 -12.47
N PRO A 94 -10.85 -13.43 -13.17
CA PRO A 94 -10.88 -12.10 -12.53
C PRO A 94 -12.21 -11.83 -11.82
N ASP A 95 -12.20 -11.19 -10.65
CA ASP A 95 -13.43 -10.77 -9.97
C ASP A 95 -13.85 -9.34 -10.33
N SER A 96 -12.92 -8.39 -10.33
CA SER A 96 -13.15 -6.98 -10.68
C SER A 96 -11.83 -6.22 -10.79
N SER A 97 -11.88 -5.02 -11.39
CA SER A 97 -10.75 -4.11 -11.57
C SER A 97 -10.94 -2.80 -10.79
N ASP A 98 -11.55 -2.86 -9.61
CA ASP A 98 -12.01 -1.66 -8.89
C ASP A 98 -10.87 -0.90 -8.18
N GLY A 99 -9.63 -1.10 -8.62
CA GLY A 99 -8.42 -0.57 -7.98
C GLY A 99 -7.91 0.71 -8.63
N ASN A 100 -7.26 1.56 -7.82
CA ASN A 100 -6.45 2.66 -8.33
C ASN A 100 -5.12 2.11 -8.85
N GLY A 101 -4.81 2.34 -10.13
CA GLY A 101 -3.63 1.79 -10.81
C GLY A 101 -3.73 0.31 -11.23
N TYR A 102 -2.60 -0.22 -11.71
CA TYR A 102 -2.46 -1.57 -12.27
C TYR A 102 -2.43 -2.66 -11.20
N ALA A 103 -3.54 -3.39 -11.03
CA ALA A 103 -3.68 -4.48 -10.06
C ALA A 103 -2.77 -5.67 -10.43
N ARG A 104 -1.94 -6.12 -9.48
CA ARG A 104 -0.81 -7.04 -9.72
C ARG A 104 -1.25 -8.50 -9.74
N ILE A 105 -1.26 -9.12 -10.92
CA ILE A 105 -1.54 -10.56 -11.05
C ILE A 105 -0.27 -11.34 -10.68
N VAL A 106 0.84 -11.04 -11.36
CA VAL A 106 2.16 -11.64 -11.13
C VAL A 106 3.23 -10.58 -11.28
N ALA A 107 4.09 -10.41 -10.29
CA ALA A 107 5.15 -9.41 -10.29
C ALA A 107 6.49 -10.04 -9.93
N TYR A 108 7.55 -9.74 -10.68
CA TYR A 108 8.92 -10.12 -10.35
C TYR A 108 9.68 -8.88 -9.86
N SER A 109 9.40 -8.48 -8.62
CA SER A 109 9.70 -7.14 -8.08
C SER A 109 9.66 -7.07 -6.56
N LEU A 110 10.35 -6.05 -6.02
CA LEU A 110 10.18 -5.60 -4.63
C LEU A 110 9.13 -4.50 -4.50
N ASP A 111 9.09 -3.58 -5.47
CA ASP A 111 8.16 -2.45 -5.51
C ASP A 111 8.04 -1.87 -6.93
N GLU A 112 7.27 -0.79 -7.07
CA GLU A 112 6.93 -0.13 -8.32
C GLU A 112 8.14 0.37 -9.13
N SER A 113 9.26 0.66 -8.46
CA SER A 113 10.55 1.06 -9.09
C SER A 113 11.56 -0.06 -9.19
N ARG A 114 11.51 -1.03 -8.28
CA ARG A 114 12.45 -2.14 -8.19
C ARG A 114 11.77 -3.39 -8.72
N ARG A 115 11.74 -3.51 -10.04
CA ARG A 115 11.04 -4.57 -10.78
C ARG A 115 11.86 -5.06 -11.97
N ASN A 116 11.72 -6.34 -12.30
CA ASN A 116 12.12 -6.90 -13.59
C ASN A 116 10.94 -6.90 -14.56
N PHE A 117 9.84 -7.59 -14.23
CA PHE A 117 8.60 -7.56 -15.00
C PHE A 117 7.35 -7.63 -14.13
N LEU A 118 6.21 -7.33 -14.75
CA LEU A 118 4.89 -7.37 -14.18
C LEU A 118 3.85 -7.80 -15.22
N LEU A 119 2.94 -8.68 -14.81
CA LEU A 119 1.60 -8.84 -15.40
C LEU A 119 0.54 -8.29 -14.45
N ALA A 120 -0.28 -7.38 -14.96
CA ALA A 120 -1.30 -6.68 -14.20
C ALA A 120 -2.62 -6.59 -14.97
N GLN A 121 -3.67 -6.26 -14.23
CA GLN A 121 -4.97 -5.89 -14.76
C GLN A 121 -5.21 -4.39 -14.61
N TRP A 122 -5.74 -3.77 -15.66
CA TRP A 122 -6.29 -2.42 -15.65
C TRP A 122 -7.65 -2.47 -16.34
N ASN A 123 -8.75 -2.21 -15.63
CA ASN A 123 -10.08 -2.47 -16.19
C ASN A 123 -10.20 -3.92 -16.70
N ASP A 124 -10.56 -4.10 -17.97
CA ASP A 124 -10.57 -5.38 -18.67
C ASP A 124 -9.29 -5.65 -19.49
N SER A 125 -8.28 -4.77 -19.38
CA SER A 125 -6.98 -4.93 -20.04
C SER A 125 -6.06 -5.86 -19.28
N LEU A 126 -5.28 -6.65 -20.02
CA LEU A 126 -4.04 -7.25 -19.51
C LEU A 126 -2.87 -6.31 -19.82
N VAL A 127 -2.10 -5.98 -18.80
CA VAL A 127 -0.95 -5.07 -18.88
C VAL A 127 0.33 -5.84 -18.57
N PHE A 128 1.30 -5.79 -19.48
CA PHE A 128 2.66 -6.26 -19.25
C PHE A 128 3.63 -5.08 -19.20
N LEU A 129 4.34 -4.95 -18.08
CA LEU A 129 5.46 -4.03 -17.93
C LEU A 129 6.75 -4.81 -17.73
N MET A 130 7.83 -4.34 -18.36
CA MET A 130 9.14 -4.95 -18.17
C MET A 130 10.22 -3.88 -18.23
N GLU A 131 11.15 -3.92 -17.28
CA GLU A 131 12.34 -3.08 -17.31
C GLU A 131 13.37 -3.72 -18.23
N THR A 132 14.08 -2.88 -18.97
CA THR A 132 15.14 -3.30 -19.88
C THR A 132 16.33 -2.38 -19.75
N ALA A 133 17.53 -2.93 -19.89
CA ALA A 133 18.74 -2.12 -19.94
C ALA A 133 18.86 -1.39 -21.29
N GLY A 134 19.62 -0.29 -21.32
CA GLY A 134 19.87 0.51 -22.53
C GLY A 134 18.84 1.61 -22.82
N GLY A 135 18.76 2.01 -24.10
CA GLY A 135 17.99 3.19 -24.55
C GLY A 135 16.47 3.03 -24.51
N ASN A 136 15.97 1.80 -24.50
CA ASN A 136 14.56 1.48 -24.32
C ASN A 136 14.37 1.12 -22.85
N ARG A 137 14.14 2.09 -21.96
CA ARG A 137 14.21 1.85 -20.51
C ARG A 137 13.06 0.98 -19.97
N ARG A 138 11.94 0.90 -20.68
CA ARG A 138 10.76 0.14 -20.24
C ARG A 138 9.90 -0.31 -21.41
N VAL A 139 9.49 -1.56 -21.39
CA VAL A 139 8.45 -2.11 -22.27
C VAL A 139 7.10 -1.97 -21.59
N HIS A 140 6.14 -1.35 -22.27
CA HIS A 140 4.73 -1.32 -21.89
C HIS A 140 3.88 -1.94 -22.99
N PHE A 141 3.23 -3.07 -22.70
CA PHE A 141 2.34 -3.76 -23.62
C PHE A 141 0.99 -3.99 -22.94
N GLU A 142 -0.01 -3.23 -23.37
CA GLU A 142 -1.39 -3.31 -22.86
C GLU A 142 -2.30 -3.80 -23.98
N VAL A 143 -3.23 -4.69 -23.63
CA VAL A 143 -4.25 -5.20 -24.55
C VAL A 143 -5.60 -5.15 -23.85
N GLU A 144 -6.48 -4.29 -24.35
CA GLU A 144 -7.83 -4.03 -23.83
C GLU A 144 -8.79 -5.19 -24.12
N GLY A 145 -9.85 -5.33 -23.32
CA GLY A 145 -10.93 -6.31 -23.56
C GLY A 145 -10.52 -7.79 -23.45
N VAL A 146 -9.34 -8.07 -22.89
CA VAL A 146 -8.82 -9.45 -22.77
C VAL A 146 -9.44 -10.14 -21.57
N LEU A 147 -9.47 -9.47 -20.41
CA LEU A 147 -9.87 -10.02 -19.12
C LEU A 147 -11.37 -9.88 -18.90
N ARG A 148 -12.09 -11.00 -19.01
CA ARG A 148 -13.52 -11.04 -18.70
C ARG A 148 -13.80 -11.41 -17.25
N LYS A 149 -14.47 -10.50 -16.54
CA LYS A 149 -14.91 -10.69 -15.15
C LYS A 149 -15.76 -11.96 -15.00
N GLY A 150 -15.44 -12.78 -14.00
CA GLY A 150 -16.15 -14.01 -13.65
C GLY A 150 -15.92 -15.19 -14.61
N GLU A 151 -15.21 -14.99 -15.72
CA GLU A 151 -14.92 -16.04 -16.70
C GLU A 151 -13.52 -16.63 -16.45
N ARG A 152 -13.43 -17.96 -16.33
CA ARG A 152 -12.14 -18.66 -16.38
C ARG A 152 -11.58 -18.59 -17.80
N GLN A 153 -10.36 -18.11 -17.92
CA GLN A 153 -9.71 -17.89 -19.20
C GLN A 153 -8.22 -18.24 -19.14
N SER A 154 -7.71 -18.77 -20.25
CA SER A 154 -6.30 -19.08 -20.44
C SER A 154 -5.64 -18.00 -21.28
N LEU A 155 -4.60 -17.37 -20.74
CA LEU A 155 -3.83 -16.33 -21.39
C LEU A 155 -2.37 -16.76 -21.49
N ALA A 156 -1.72 -16.41 -22.60
CA ALA A 156 -0.30 -16.63 -22.76
C ALA A 156 0.37 -15.41 -23.39
N LEU A 157 1.38 -14.87 -22.72
CA LEU A 157 2.26 -13.84 -23.24
C LEU A 157 3.57 -14.47 -23.70
N ALA A 158 3.85 -14.46 -24.99
CA ALA A 158 5.08 -14.98 -25.56
C ALA A 158 5.99 -13.85 -26.07
N TYR A 159 7.29 -13.95 -25.80
CA TYR A 159 8.34 -13.14 -26.39
C TYR A 159 9.29 -14.02 -27.20
N ASP A 160 9.41 -13.76 -28.50
CA ASP A 160 10.20 -14.57 -29.43
C ASP A 160 11.63 -14.04 -29.70
N GLY A 161 12.01 -12.94 -29.03
CA GLY A 161 13.26 -12.22 -29.27
C GLY A 161 13.10 -10.97 -30.15
N GLN A 162 11.91 -10.73 -30.71
CA GLN A 162 11.62 -9.59 -31.58
C GLN A 162 10.26 -8.95 -31.29
N ALA A 163 9.27 -9.74 -30.90
CA ALA A 163 7.91 -9.31 -30.64
C ALA A 163 7.31 -9.98 -29.40
N LEU A 164 6.46 -9.23 -28.72
CA LEU A 164 5.55 -9.73 -27.68
C LEU A 164 4.21 -10.05 -28.33
N SER A 165 3.69 -11.25 -28.10
CA SER A 165 2.39 -11.70 -28.59
C SER A 165 1.55 -12.20 -27.44
N LEU A 166 0.32 -11.70 -27.34
CA LEU A 166 -0.66 -12.13 -26.36
C LEU A 166 -1.69 -13.04 -27.03
N TYR A 167 -1.89 -14.22 -26.45
CA TYR A 167 -2.86 -15.21 -26.86
C TYR A 167 -3.93 -15.38 -25.79
N ARG A 168 -5.15 -15.70 -26.21
CA ARG A 168 -6.24 -16.15 -25.34
C ARG A 168 -6.79 -17.46 -25.89
N ASN A 169 -6.71 -18.53 -25.10
CA ASN A 169 -7.08 -19.89 -25.49
C ASN A 169 -6.39 -20.35 -26.81
N GLY A 170 -5.15 -19.89 -27.03
CA GLY A 170 -4.37 -20.17 -28.24
C GLY A 170 -4.61 -19.22 -29.42
N ASP A 171 -5.65 -18.40 -29.38
CA ASP A 171 -5.92 -17.41 -30.44
C ASP A 171 -5.12 -16.13 -30.21
N LEU A 172 -4.41 -15.66 -31.24
CA LEU A 172 -3.64 -14.42 -31.17
C LEU A 172 -4.57 -13.21 -31.00
N ARG A 173 -4.33 -12.40 -29.96
CA ARG A 173 -5.10 -11.18 -29.65
C ARG A 173 -4.37 -9.91 -30.05
N SER A 174 -3.07 -9.84 -29.81
CA SER A 174 -2.26 -8.68 -30.16
C SER A 174 -0.80 -9.05 -30.25
N THR A 175 -0.05 -8.31 -31.07
CA THR A 175 1.40 -8.41 -31.19
C THR A 175 2.01 -7.02 -31.18
N ARG A 176 3.03 -6.82 -30.34
CA ARG A 176 3.85 -5.61 -30.30
C ARG A 176 5.29 -5.95 -30.69
N ARG A 177 5.77 -5.38 -31.80
CA ARG A 177 7.20 -5.45 -32.15
C ARG A 177 8.00 -4.57 -31.20
N THR A 178 8.97 -5.18 -30.53
CA THR A 178 9.85 -4.49 -29.59
C THR A 178 11.29 -4.42 -30.08
N GLY A 179 11.65 -5.29 -31.03
CA GLY A 179 13.05 -5.63 -31.31
C GLY A 179 13.64 -6.53 -30.22
N PRO A 180 14.96 -6.77 -30.27
CA PRO A 180 15.69 -7.41 -29.19
C PRO A 180 15.57 -6.62 -27.89
N LEU A 181 15.29 -7.32 -26.79
CA LEU A 181 15.17 -6.75 -25.46
C LEU A 181 16.41 -7.13 -24.65
N ASP A 182 16.89 -6.20 -23.82
CA ASP A 182 18.07 -6.38 -22.98
C ASP A 182 17.67 -6.64 -21.52
N PHE A 183 17.96 -7.85 -21.06
CA PHE A 183 17.65 -8.36 -19.72
C PHE A 183 18.81 -8.18 -18.73
N SER A 184 19.96 -7.65 -19.16
CA SER A 184 21.17 -7.54 -18.32
C SER A 184 21.00 -6.69 -17.06
N GLY A 185 20.03 -5.77 -17.05
CA GLY A 185 19.67 -4.95 -15.90
C GLY A 185 18.77 -5.65 -14.87
N TRP A 186 18.34 -6.88 -15.12
CA TRP A 186 17.44 -7.60 -14.22
C TRP A 186 18.14 -8.01 -12.93
N ASN A 187 17.46 -7.80 -11.81
CA ASN A 187 17.95 -8.18 -10.49
C ASN A 187 17.48 -9.59 -10.12
N SER A 188 18.41 -10.50 -9.89
CA SER A 188 18.12 -11.89 -9.53
C SER A 188 17.66 -12.09 -8.09
N GLY A 189 17.74 -11.05 -7.25
CA GLY A 189 17.31 -11.06 -5.84
C GLY A 189 15.86 -10.63 -5.61
N TYR A 190 15.10 -10.27 -6.65
CA TYR A 190 13.68 -9.94 -6.49
C TYR A 190 12.84 -11.20 -6.28
N PRO A 191 11.76 -11.14 -5.49
CA PRO A 191 10.82 -12.25 -5.36
C PRO A 191 9.87 -12.30 -6.55
N LEU A 192 9.31 -13.47 -6.82
CA LEU A 192 8.08 -13.58 -7.61
C LEU A 192 6.89 -13.48 -6.65
N VAL A 193 6.00 -12.53 -6.90
CA VAL A 193 4.87 -12.16 -6.04
C VAL A 193 3.58 -12.33 -6.84
N ILE A 194 2.56 -12.90 -6.20
CA ILE A 194 1.27 -13.21 -6.80
C ILE A 194 0.18 -12.43 -6.05
N GLY A 195 -0.70 -11.78 -6.81
CA GLY A 195 -1.87 -11.07 -6.26
C GLY A 195 -1.60 -9.72 -5.58
N SER A 196 -0.35 -9.26 -5.54
CA SER A 196 0.07 -7.98 -4.98
C SER A 196 1.45 -7.59 -5.49
N GLU A 197 1.86 -6.34 -5.25
CA GLU A 197 3.25 -5.93 -5.37
C GLU A 197 4.09 -6.49 -4.20
N GLY A 198 5.42 -6.54 -4.32
CA GLY A 198 6.29 -7.00 -3.23
C GLY A 198 6.12 -6.24 -1.91
N ASN A 199 5.64 -5.00 -1.97
CA ASN A 199 5.30 -4.19 -0.80
C ASN A 199 3.84 -4.27 -0.33
N GLY A 200 3.04 -5.15 -0.95
CA GLY A 200 1.65 -5.38 -0.60
C GLY A 200 0.65 -4.43 -1.27
N LYS A 201 1.12 -3.44 -2.04
CA LYS A 201 0.27 -2.50 -2.78
C LYS A 201 -0.34 -3.13 -4.03
N TYR A 202 -1.28 -2.39 -4.63
CA TYR A 202 -1.95 -2.73 -5.90
C TYR A 202 -2.50 -4.17 -5.95
N PRO A 203 -3.29 -4.57 -4.94
CA PRO A 203 -3.69 -5.96 -4.84
C PRO A 203 -4.66 -6.33 -5.96
N TRP A 204 -4.56 -7.57 -6.44
CA TRP A 204 -5.43 -8.11 -7.47
C TRP A 204 -6.51 -9.01 -6.86
N ARG A 205 -7.69 -9.01 -7.48
CA ARG A 205 -8.88 -9.75 -7.04
C ARG A 205 -9.28 -10.79 -8.07
N GLY A 206 -9.31 -12.05 -7.65
CA GLY A 206 -9.74 -13.15 -8.49
C GLY A 206 -9.16 -14.47 -8.03
N SER A 207 -9.18 -15.44 -8.93
CA SER A 207 -8.61 -16.78 -8.73
C SER A 207 -7.55 -17.04 -9.79
N ILE A 208 -6.40 -17.59 -9.40
CA ILE A 208 -5.39 -18.12 -10.33
C ILE A 208 -5.37 -19.63 -10.20
N HIS A 209 -5.55 -20.33 -11.30
CA HIS A 209 -5.62 -21.80 -11.37
C HIS A 209 -4.27 -22.40 -11.75
N CYS A 210 -3.55 -21.74 -12.65
CA CYS A 210 -2.23 -22.15 -13.10
C CYS A 210 -1.37 -20.92 -13.45
N LEU A 211 -0.09 -20.98 -13.10
CA LEU A 211 0.94 -20.08 -13.60
C LEU A 211 2.10 -20.93 -14.09
N ALA A 212 2.50 -20.77 -15.35
CA ALA A 212 3.71 -21.38 -15.88
C ALA A 212 4.57 -20.36 -16.62
N VAL A 213 5.89 -20.51 -16.52
CA VAL A 213 6.87 -19.72 -17.27
C VAL A 213 7.79 -20.66 -18.03
N PHE A 214 7.84 -20.51 -19.35
CA PHE A 214 8.74 -21.22 -20.25
C PHE A 214 9.88 -20.31 -20.69
N ASP A 215 11.05 -20.86 -20.96
CA ASP A 215 12.24 -20.19 -21.50
C ASP A 215 12.28 -20.15 -23.03
N ARG A 216 11.11 -20.33 -23.67
CA ARG A 216 10.95 -20.30 -25.11
C ARG A 216 9.63 -19.63 -25.50
N PRO A 217 9.54 -19.05 -26.71
CA PRO A 217 8.26 -18.67 -27.25
C PRO A 217 7.43 -19.92 -27.57
N MET A 218 6.12 -19.82 -27.38
CA MET A 218 5.16 -20.83 -27.77
C MET A 218 4.23 -20.30 -28.86
N THR A 219 3.78 -21.19 -29.75
CA THR A 219 2.78 -20.86 -30.76
C THR A 219 1.36 -20.99 -30.21
N GLY A 220 0.39 -20.40 -30.92
CA GLY A 220 -1.03 -20.51 -30.57
C GLY A 220 -1.52 -21.96 -30.48
N ASP A 221 -1.05 -22.83 -31.37
CA ASP A 221 -1.43 -24.26 -31.38
C ASP A 221 -0.84 -25.03 -30.20
N GLU A 222 0.40 -24.73 -29.80
CA GLU A 222 1.00 -25.30 -28.60
C GLU A 222 0.24 -24.85 -27.33
N ILE A 223 -0.15 -23.57 -27.28
CA ILE A 223 -0.93 -23.00 -26.16
C ILE A 223 -2.32 -23.66 -26.09
N ARG A 224 -3.00 -23.82 -27.23
CA ARG A 224 -4.29 -24.50 -27.31
C ARG A 224 -4.18 -25.95 -26.82
N SER A 225 -3.15 -26.65 -27.31
CA SER A 225 -2.86 -28.03 -26.91
C SER A 225 -2.54 -28.17 -25.41
N LEU A 226 -1.97 -27.14 -24.76
CA LEU A 226 -1.75 -27.14 -23.32
C LEU A 226 -3.07 -26.96 -22.55
N GLY A 227 -3.95 -26.06 -23.00
CA GLY A 227 -5.24 -25.81 -22.36
C GLY A 227 -6.18 -27.01 -22.41
N GLU A 228 -6.22 -27.74 -23.53
CA GLU A 228 -7.04 -28.94 -23.72
C GLU A 228 -6.57 -30.14 -22.86
N ARG A 229 -5.28 -30.19 -22.49
CA ARG A 229 -4.68 -31.30 -21.72
C ARG A 229 -5.06 -31.37 -20.26
N ASN A 230 -5.67 -30.33 -19.69
CA ASN A 230 -6.33 -30.45 -18.39
C ASN A 230 -7.46 -31.52 -18.41
N HIS A 231 -7.77 -32.14 -19.58
CA HIS A 231 -8.70 -33.26 -19.76
C HIS A 231 -8.11 -34.54 -20.41
N GLY A 232 -6.78 -34.70 -20.48
CA GLY A 232 -6.12 -35.99 -20.74
C GLY A 232 -5.55 -36.23 -22.15
N ALA A 233 -4.26 -35.92 -22.35
CA ALA A 233 -3.35 -36.61 -23.28
C ALA A 233 -1.89 -36.16 -23.04
N ARG A 234 -0.94 -37.11 -23.05
CA ARG A 234 0.50 -36.87 -22.82
C ARG A 234 1.23 -36.61 -24.14
N GLN A 235 1.58 -35.35 -24.41
CA GLN A 235 2.70 -35.03 -25.30
C GLN A 235 3.80 -34.39 -24.46
N ALA A 236 5.05 -34.81 -24.63
CA ALA A 236 6.18 -34.24 -23.90
C ALA A 236 6.53 -32.87 -24.50
N PHE A 237 6.04 -31.80 -23.89
CA PHE A 237 6.65 -30.48 -24.10
C PHE A 237 7.87 -30.35 -23.19
N ASP A 238 8.82 -29.50 -23.58
CA ASP A 238 9.87 -29.07 -22.67
C ASP A 238 9.26 -28.56 -21.36
N PRO A 239 9.76 -29.04 -20.21
CA PRO A 239 9.21 -28.64 -18.92
C PRO A 239 9.41 -27.13 -18.73
N PRO A 240 8.41 -26.41 -18.18
CA PRO A 240 8.53 -25.00 -17.90
C PRO A 240 9.62 -24.74 -16.85
N LEU A 241 10.18 -23.52 -16.85
CA LEU A 241 11.06 -23.05 -15.77
C LEU A 241 10.32 -22.97 -14.44
N ILE A 242 9.10 -22.42 -14.44
CA ILE A 242 8.24 -22.34 -13.27
C ILE A 242 6.90 -22.97 -13.61
N ARG A 243 6.35 -23.75 -12.69
CA ARG A 243 4.96 -24.22 -12.79
C ARG A 243 4.33 -24.30 -11.42
N TYR A 244 3.28 -23.51 -11.22
CA TYR A 244 2.41 -23.60 -10.06
C TYR A 244 1.03 -24.06 -10.51
N GLU A 245 0.60 -25.17 -9.93
CA GLU A 245 -0.78 -25.63 -10.00
C GLU A 245 -1.42 -25.36 -8.66
N PHE A 246 -2.48 -24.55 -8.67
CA PHE A 246 -3.16 -24.15 -7.45
C PHE A 246 -4.37 -25.05 -7.12
N GLY A 247 -4.56 -26.14 -7.88
CA GLY A 247 -5.57 -27.17 -7.62
C GLY A 247 -5.09 -28.23 -6.60
N ASN A 248 -6.02 -28.81 -5.85
CA ASN A 248 -5.81 -29.94 -4.93
C ASN A 248 -4.84 -29.75 -3.73
N GLY A 249 -4.33 -28.55 -3.49
CA GLY A 249 -3.46 -28.27 -2.33
C GLY A 249 -4.22 -27.86 -1.07
N ARG A 250 -3.83 -28.42 0.08
CA ARG A 250 -4.11 -27.84 1.41
C ARG A 250 -2.77 -27.41 2.00
N GLY A 251 -2.68 -26.17 2.49
CA GLY A 251 -1.49 -25.69 3.18
C GLY A 251 -1.06 -24.29 2.77
N THR A 252 0.10 -23.88 3.29
CA THR A 252 0.69 -22.55 3.13
C THR A 252 1.89 -22.53 2.17
N VAL A 253 2.18 -23.65 1.51
CA VAL A 253 3.29 -23.77 0.56
C VAL A 253 2.78 -24.36 -0.75
N ILE A 254 3.07 -23.69 -1.86
CA ILE A 254 2.79 -24.19 -3.22
C ILE A 254 4.12 -24.56 -3.85
N LYS A 255 4.25 -25.82 -4.26
CA LYS A 255 5.48 -26.34 -4.85
C LYS A 255 5.66 -25.84 -6.27
N ASP A 256 6.89 -25.45 -6.60
CA ASP A 256 7.30 -25.21 -7.97
C ASP A 256 7.56 -26.56 -8.66
N LEU A 257 6.73 -26.88 -9.66
CA LEU A 257 6.83 -28.09 -10.46
C LEU A 257 7.68 -27.91 -11.73
N GLY A 258 8.30 -26.73 -11.90
CA GLY A 258 9.19 -26.42 -13.01
C GLY A 258 10.59 -27.03 -12.87
N LYS A 259 11.39 -26.93 -13.94
CA LYS A 259 12.78 -27.40 -13.95
C LYS A 259 13.73 -26.50 -13.15
N GLY A 260 14.86 -27.05 -12.74
CA GLY A 260 15.91 -26.35 -11.99
C GLY A 260 15.61 -26.23 -10.50
N ALA A 261 16.31 -25.33 -9.80
CA ALA A 261 16.05 -25.09 -8.38
C ALA A 261 14.60 -24.61 -8.17
N PRO A 262 13.86 -25.18 -7.20
CA PRO A 262 12.47 -24.85 -6.97
C PRO A 262 12.33 -23.43 -6.39
N ALA A 263 11.32 -22.71 -6.85
CA ALA A 263 10.95 -21.39 -6.35
C ALA A 263 9.61 -21.43 -5.61
N ASP A 264 9.42 -22.41 -4.71
CA ASP A 264 8.17 -22.63 -3.97
C ASP A 264 7.55 -21.33 -3.46
N LEU A 265 6.23 -21.17 -3.62
CA LEU A 265 5.51 -20.01 -3.10
C LEU A 265 5.06 -20.26 -1.65
N LEU A 266 5.09 -19.21 -0.85
CA LEU A 266 4.56 -19.16 0.50
C LEU A 266 3.27 -18.35 0.50
N ILE A 267 2.28 -18.86 1.21
CA ILE A 267 1.07 -18.16 1.62
C ILE A 267 1.23 -17.87 3.11
N PRO A 268 1.67 -16.65 3.50
CA PRO A 268 1.73 -16.26 4.91
C PRO A 268 0.35 -16.40 5.57
N GLU A 269 0.29 -16.79 6.84
CA GLU A 269 -0.98 -16.85 7.59
C GLU A 269 -1.56 -15.44 7.82
N HIS A 270 -0.68 -14.50 8.16
CA HIS A 270 -0.99 -13.09 8.36
C HIS A 270 -0.44 -12.29 7.19
N PHE A 271 -1.12 -11.20 6.81
CA PHE A 271 -0.67 -10.35 5.72
C PHE A 271 0.67 -9.71 6.06
N ALA A 272 1.72 -10.24 5.45
CA ALA A 272 3.08 -9.78 5.58
C ALA A 272 3.62 -9.58 4.17
N PRO A 273 3.66 -8.35 3.65
CA PRO A 273 4.28 -8.10 2.36
C PRO A 273 5.75 -8.50 2.40
N TYR A 274 6.30 -8.92 1.26
CA TYR A 274 7.71 -9.33 1.17
C TYR A 274 8.67 -8.21 1.60
N ALA A 275 8.38 -6.97 1.21
CA ALA A 275 9.17 -5.79 1.54
C ALA A 275 8.31 -4.63 2.01
N ARG A 276 8.43 -4.19 3.27
CA ARG A 276 7.66 -3.03 3.75
C ARG A 276 8.19 -1.73 3.15
N SER A 277 7.29 -0.86 2.73
CA SER A 277 7.62 0.53 2.40
C SER A 277 7.61 1.35 3.69
N ILE A 278 8.77 1.91 4.05
CA ILE A 278 8.95 2.77 5.22
C ILE A 278 9.36 4.15 4.69
N LEU A 279 8.58 5.19 5.01
CA LEU A 279 8.81 6.57 4.57
C LEU A 279 8.93 6.72 3.05
N GLY A 280 8.14 5.97 2.28
CA GLY A 280 8.00 6.12 0.83
C GLY A 280 9.30 6.41 0.07
N LYS A 281 9.21 7.21 -0.99
CA LYS A 281 10.38 7.75 -1.68
C LYS A 281 10.50 9.24 -1.36
N PRO A 282 11.72 9.79 -1.36
CA PRO A 282 11.87 11.23 -1.33
C PRO A 282 11.28 11.84 -2.62
N PRO A 283 10.72 13.06 -2.53
CA PRO A 283 10.21 13.76 -3.70
C PRO A 283 11.35 13.97 -4.71
N ALA A 284 11.16 13.57 -5.96
CA ALA A 284 12.15 13.70 -7.02
C ALA A 284 12.11 15.09 -7.69
N GLY A 285 11.05 15.87 -7.44
CA GLY A 285 10.94 17.25 -7.90
C GLY A 285 9.82 18.03 -7.22
N LEU A 286 9.70 19.32 -7.59
CA LEU A 286 8.65 20.22 -7.07
C LEU A 286 7.23 19.67 -7.32
N GLY A 287 7.01 18.96 -8.43
CA GLY A 287 5.71 18.33 -8.74
C GLY A 287 5.28 17.29 -7.70
N ASP A 288 6.21 16.46 -7.23
CA ASP A 288 5.95 15.43 -6.22
C ASP A 288 5.63 16.03 -4.86
N LEU A 289 6.11 17.24 -4.55
CA LEU A 289 5.70 17.98 -3.35
C LEU A 289 4.21 18.29 -3.37
N TRP A 290 3.59 18.43 -4.55
CA TRP A 290 2.21 18.84 -4.73
C TRP A 290 1.30 17.76 -5.37
N ALA A 291 1.79 16.55 -5.62
CA ALA A 291 0.93 15.39 -5.91
C ALA A 291 -0.05 15.16 -4.73
N ASP A 292 -1.30 14.74 -4.99
CA ASP A 292 -2.31 14.49 -3.95
C ASP A 292 -2.49 15.63 -2.94
N LYS A 293 -2.67 16.85 -3.46
CA LYS A 293 -2.81 18.09 -2.65
C LYS A 293 -3.80 17.98 -1.50
N LYS A 294 -4.90 17.24 -1.69
CA LYS A 294 -5.95 17.10 -0.67
C LYS A 294 -5.42 16.42 0.58
N ASP A 295 -4.74 15.29 0.45
CA ASP A 295 -4.26 14.51 1.58
C ASP A 295 -3.17 15.27 2.36
N LYS A 296 -2.27 15.94 1.63
CA LYS A 296 -1.23 16.79 2.23
C LYS A 296 -1.80 17.98 3.00
N ILE A 297 -2.83 18.64 2.46
CA ILE A 297 -3.53 19.73 3.16
C ILE A 297 -4.22 19.19 4.42
N LEU A 298 -4.88 18.03 4.34
CA LEU A 298 -5.53 17.40 5.49
C LEU A 298 -4.52 17.06 6.59
N ASN A 299 -3.34 16.56 6.23
CA ASN A 299 -2.25 16.26 7.16
C ASN A 299 -1.72 17.52 7.88
N VAL A 300 -1.50 18.61 7.14
CA VAL A 300 -1.16 19.92 7.73
C VAL A 300 -2.25 20.39 8.70
N LEU A 301 -3.52 20.34 8.30
CA LEU A 301 -4.66 20.79 9.11
C LEU A 301 -4.89 19.92 10.34
N LEU A 302 -4.61 18.62 10.26
CA LEU A 302 -4.75 17.68 11.37
C LEU A 302 -3.71 17.94 12.47
N PHE A 303 -2.48 18.29 12.10
CA PHE A 303 -1.39 18.55 13.05
C PHE A 303 -1.30 20.01 13.53
N LEU A 304 -1.92 20.96 12.82
CA LEU A 304 -1.91 22.37 13.20
C LEU A 304 -2.49 22.64 14.61
N PRO A 305 -3.64 22.09 15.01
CA PRO A 305 -4.16 22.28 16.37
C PRO A 305 -3.24 21.68 17.44
N LEU A 306 -2.57 20.55 17.16
CA LEU A 306 -1.57 19.98 18.07
C LEU A 306 -0.43 20.97 18.31
N GLY A 307 0.10 21.56 17.24
CA GLY A 307 1.16 22.57 17.32
C GLY A 307 0.76 23.79 18.15
N PHE A 308 -0.47 24.27 17.98
CA PHE A 308 -1.00 25.38 18.77
C PHE A 308 -1.08 25.02 20.27
N LEU A 309 -1.68 23.87 20.59
CA LEU A 309 -1.91 23.43 21.96
C LEU A 309 -0.59 23.16 22.72
N LEU A 310 0.36 22.46 22.10
CA LEU A 310 1.67 22.17 22.68
C LEU A 310 2.48 23.43 22.92
N ALA A 311 2.57 24.32 21.92
CA ALA A 311 3.31 25.57 22.07
C ALA A 311 2.68 26.45 23.17
N ARG A 312 1.34 26.52 23.24
CA ARG A 312 0.64 27.25 24.30
C ARG A 312 0.94 26.66 25.68
N HIS A 313 0.96 25.33 25.80
CA HIS A 313 1.27 24.63 27.04
C HIS A 313 2.69 24.94 27.50
N LEU A 314 3.70 24.80 26.63
CA LEU A 314 5.09 25.12 26.95
C LEU A 314 5.27 26.60 27.31
N ARG A 315 4.59 27.51 26.60
CA ARG A 315 4.58 28.95 26.93
C ARG A 315 3.98 29.23 28.31
N SER A 316 2.97 28.46 28.73
CA SER A 316 2.39 28.58 30.09
C SER A 316 3.32 28.07 31.19
N ARG A 317 4.28 27.19 30.85
CA ARG A 317 5.34 26.68 31.74
C ARG A 317 6.59 27.56 31.78
N GLY A 318 6.58 28.73 31.13
CA GLY A 318 7.67 29.70 31.18
C GLY A 318 8.72 29.57 30.05
N PHE A 319 8.54 28.67 29.08
CA PHE A 319 9.49 28.54 27.96
C PHE A 319 9.46 29.79 27.06
N SER A 320 10.64 30.19 26.55
CA SER A 320 10.76 31.24 25.53
C SER A 320 10.08 30.79 24.22
N LEU A 321 9.68 31.74 23.36
CA LEU A 321 9.00 31.39 22.11
C LEU A 321 9.86 30.48 21.21
N PRO A 322 11.16 30.76 20.97
CA PRO A 322 12.00 29.88 20.16
C PRO A 322 12.09 28.46 20.73
N ARG A 323 12.25 28.32 22.06
CA ARG A 323 12.30 27.01 22.73
C ARG A 323 10.97 26.26 22.64
N ALA A 324 9.85 26.97 22.82
CA ALA A 324 8.52 26.37 22.72
C ALA A 324 8.21 25.89 21.30
N VAL A 325 8.57 26.69 20.28
CA VAL A 325 8.43 26.30 18.86
C VAL A 325 9.30 25.09 18.56
N LEU A 326 10.59 25.12 18.92
CA LEU A 326 11.53 24.02 18.70
C LEU A 326 11.03 22.70 19.30
N LEU A 327 10.68 22.71 20.59
CA LEU A 327 10.18 21.51 21.29
C LEU A 327 8.85 21.02 20.71
N THR A 328 7.94 21.93 20.36
CA THR A 328 6.65 21.57 19.76
C THR A 328 6.83 20.89 18.41
N THR A 329 7.67 21.46 17.54
CA THR A 329 7.98 20.87 16.23
C THR A 329 8.69 19.53 16.38
N ALA A 330 9.63 19.40 17.31
CA ALA A 330 10.31 18.12 17.58
C ALA A 330 9.33 17.04 18.06
N LEU A 331 8.40 17.38 18.95
CA LEU A 331 7.35 16.47 19.42
C LEU A 331 6.37 16.07 18.31
N GLY A 332 5.96 17.02 17.46
CA GLY A 332 5.09 16.73 16.31
C GLY A 332 5.77 15.85 15.27
N PHE A 333 7.04 16.13 14.95
CA PHE A 333 7.86 15.27 14.10
C PHE A 333 7.97 13.85 14.67
N GLY A 334 8.29 13.71 15.97
CA GLY A 334 8.40 12.41 16.63
C GLY A 334 7.09 11.63 16.62
N LEU A 335 5.95 12.29 16.89
CA LEU A 335 4.64 11.67 16.78
C LEU A 335 4.34 11.22 15.35
N SER A 336 4.57 12.09 14.36
CA SER A 336 4.33 11.74 12.96
C SER A 336 5.21 10.60 12.50
N LEU A 337 6.50 10.61 12.83
CA LEU A 337 7.43 9.52 12.51
C LEU A 337 6.95 8.20 13.13
N THR A 338 6.48 8.24 14.37
CA THR A 338 5.92 7.05 15.03
C THR A 338 4.68 6.53 14.30
N VAL A 339 3.77 7.42 13.89
CA VAL A 339 2.59 7.06 13.10
C VAL A 339 2.99 6.44 11.75
N GLU A 340 3.91 7.05 11.02
CA GLU A 340 4.41 6.54 9.74
C GLU A 340 5.01 5.13 9.88
N LEU A 341 5.85 4.93 10.89
CA LEU A 341 6.45 3.62 11.17
C LEU A 341 5.39 2.56 11.51
N LEU A 342 4.33 2.93 12.22
CA LEU A 342 3.21 2.03 12.52
C LEU A 342 2.36 1.74 11.27
N GLN A 343 2.14 2.72 10.40
CA GLN A 343 1.36 2.54 9.18
C GLN A 343 2.00 1.55 8.20
N ALA A 344 3.32 1.39 8.22
CA ALA A 344 4.01 0.34 7.45
C ALA A 344 3.58 -1.11 7.82
N PHE A 345 2.84 -1.28 8.92
CA PHE A 345 2.27 -2.55 9.37
C PHE A 345 0.76 -2.66 9.15
N LEU A 346 0.10 -1.62 8.65
CA LEU A 346 -1.32 -1.61 8.35
C LEU A 346 -1.57 -1.88 6.86
N PRO A 347 -2.28 -2.95 6.47
CA PRO A 347 -2.50 -3.26 5.05
C PRO A 347 -3.27 -2.20 4.26
N SER A 348 -4.06 -1.37 4.95
CA SER A 348 -4.91 -0.33 4.36
C SER A 348 -4.29 1.06 4.42
N ARG A 349 -3.04 1.18 4.88
CA ARG A 349 -2.32 2.45 5.00
C ARG A 349 -0.95 2.32 4.33
N GLU A 350 -0.39 3.46 3.98
CA GLU A 350 0.93 3.55 3.39
C GLU A 350 1.75 4.51 4.23
N SER A 351 3.03 4.18 4.44
CA SER A 351 3.97 5.11 5.06
C SER A 351 4.60 6.00 3.99
N ASP A 352 4.57 7.31 4.19
CA ASP A 352 5.04 8.31 3.26
C ASP A 352 5.88 9.40 3.94
N LEU A 353 7.04 9.70 3.36
CA LEU A 353 7.87 10.82 3.78
C LEU A 353 7.13 12.16 3.63
N MET A 354 6.28 12.31 2.62
CA MET A 354 5.54 13.55 2.39
C MET A 354 4.50 13.82 3.48
N ASP A 355 3.94 12.77 4.08
CA ASP A 355 3.02 12.87 5.21
C ASP A 355 3.78 13.27 6.48
N LEU A 356 4.96 12.69 6.72
CA LEU A 356 5.87 13.13 7.79
C LEU A 356 6.20 14.63 7.68
N ILE A 357 6.55 15.10 6.48
CA ILE A 357 6.85 16.50 6.22
C ILE A 357 5.60 17.37 6.46
N SER A 358 4.46 16.99 5.90
CA SER A 358 3.20 17.76 6.00
C SER A 358 2.71 17.88 7.44
N ASN A 359 2.73 16.79 8.21
CA ASN A 359 2.38 16.77 9.63
C ASN A 359 3.33 17.64 10.47
N THR A 360 4.62 17.61 10.16
CA THR A 360 5.63 18.45 10.82
C THR A 360 5.42 19.93 10.52
N LEU A 361 5.11 20.28 9.26
CA LEU A 361 4.77 21.65 8.85
C LEU A 361 3.49 22.15 9.51
N GLY A 362 2.46 21.31 9.62
CA GLY A 362 1.25 21.61 10.37
C GLY A 362 1.55 21.97 11.83
N THR A 363 2.32 21.11 12.51
CA THR A 363 2.75 21.36 13.89
C THR A 363 3.53 22.67 14.03
N LEU A 364 4.47 22.92 13.11
CA LEU A 364 5.27 24.13 13.09
C LEU A 364 4.38 25.37 12.90
N ALA A 365 3.47 25.36 11.92
CA ALA A 365 2.54 26.46 11.67
C ALA A 365 1.66 26.75 12.89
N GLY A 366 1.10 25.71 13.50
CA GLY A 366 0.31 25.82 14.72
C GLY A 366 1.07 26.47 15.88
N SER A 367 2.36 26.18 16.02
CA SER A 367 3.18 26.71 17.10
C SER A 367 3.32 28.24 17.09
N PHE A 368 3.24 28.87 15.90
CA PHE A 368 3.36 30.31 15.71
C PHE A 368 2.07 31.10 15.95
N ILE A 369 0.91 30.44 15.99
CA ILE A 369 -0.40 31.11 16.22
C ILE A 369 -0.38 31.90 17.55
N ASN A 370 0.35 31.39 18.55
CA ASN A 370 0.54 32.03 19.86
C ASN A 370 1.27 33.40 19.81
N LYS A 371 1.91 33.76 18.70
CA LYS A 371 2.55 35.07 18.50
C LYS A 371 1.52 36.18 18.26
N ILE A 372 0.39 35.84 17.63
CA ILE A 372 -0.65 36.79 17.21
C ILE A 372 -1.42 37.34 18.43
N ASP A 373 -1.68 36.50 19.44
CA ASP A 373 -2.53 36.83 20.60
C ASP A 373 -1.90 37.87 21.57
N ARG A 374 -0.58 38.08 21.52
CA ARG A 374 0.10 39.11 22.34
C ARG A 374 0.18 40.48 21.67
N GLY A 375 0.05 40.57 20.35
CA GLY A 375 0.03 41.84 19.61
C GLY A 375 -1.25 42.64 19.89
N THR A 376 -2.37 41.94 20.04
CA THR A 376 -3.70 42.54 20.24
C THR A 376 -3.90 43.06 21.67
N ARG A 377 -3.42 42.33 22.70
CA ARG A 377 -3.54 42.75 24.11
C ARG A 377 -2.66 43.92 24.51
N ARG A 378 -1.56 44.20 23.79
CA ARG A 378 -0.75 45.40 24.04
C ARG A 378 -1.38 46.68 23.48
N ARG A 379 -2.25 46.59 22.47
CA ARG A 379 -2.95 47.77 21.92
C ARG A 379 -4.18 48.20 22.73
N THR A 380 -4.75 47.32 23.55
CA THR A 380 -5.94 47.63 24.38
C THR A 380 -5.61 48.15 25.78
N MET A 381 -4.35 48.11 26.21
CA MET A 381 -3.91 48.70 27.49
C MET A 381 -3.17 50.04 27.33
N VAL A 382 -3.20 50.63 26.12
CA VAL A 382 -2.57 51.93 25.82
C VAL A 382 -3.60 52.97 25.33
N ASN A 383 -4.91 52.67 25.46
CA ASN A 383 -5.98 53.65 25.25
C ASN A 383 -6.73 53.89 26.54
#